data_AF-A0A5J4PRG7-F1
#
_entry.id   AF-A0A5J4PRG7-F1
#
_cell.length_a   1.000
_cell.length_b   1.000
_cell.length_c   1.000
_cell.angle_alpha   90.00
_cell.angle_beta   90.00
_cell.angle_gamma   90.00
#
_symmetry.space_group_name_H-M   'P 1'
#
loop_
_entity.id
_entity.type
_entity.pdbx_description
1 polymer ?
#
loop_
_entity_poly.entity_id
_entity_poly.type
_entity_poly.pdbx_seq_one_letter_code
_entity_poly.pdbx_strand_id
1 'polypeptide(L)' 'MKSDPKACLYCQNNETLHKLMIEIAQLSVSRVFFFKEQTYRGRCLVAYKDHVNDLFELSDEQRNAFMADV' A
#
# COMPACT_ATOMS: atom_id res chain seq x y z
N MET A 1 2.32 -2.78 18.02
CA MET A 1 1.50 -1.57 18.30
C MET A 1 0.55 -1.42 17.13
N LYS A 2 -0.77 -1.37 17.35
CA LYS A 2 -1.72 -1.17 16.24
C LYS A 2 -1.69 0.28 15.81
N SER A 3 -1.51 0.51 14.52
CA SER A 3 -1.53 1.85 13.93
C SER A 3 -2.97 2.34 13.75
N ASP A 4 -3.20 3.62 14.06
CA ASP A 4 -4.50 4.26 13.84
C ASP A 4 -4.67 4.55 12.34
N PRO A 5 -5.75 4.08 11.68
CA PRO A 5 -6.04 4.41 10.29
C PRO A 5 -6.05 5.91 10.00
N LYS A 6 -6.47 6.74 10.96
CA LYS A 6 -6.46 8.21 10.81
C LYS A 6 -5.06 8.80 10.81
N ALA A 7 -4.06 8.08 11.30
CA ALA A 7 -2.65 8.47 11.31
C ALA A 7 -1.83 7.75 10.21
N CYS A 8 -2.43 6.83 9.45
CA CYS A 8 -1.74 6.01 8.46
C CYS A 8 -1.51 6.77 7.15
N LEU A 9 -0.26 6.79 6.67
CA LEU A 9 0.13 7.46 5.42
C LEU A 9 -0.70 7.00 4.22
N TYR A 10 -0.95 5.69 4.11
CA TYR A 10 -1.67 5.08 2.98
C TYR A 10 -3.19 5.31 3.05
N CYS A 11 -3.76 5.34 4.26
CA CYS A 11 -5.19 5.58 4.47
C CYS A 11 -5.57 7.06 4.30
N GLN A 12 -4.69 7.98 4.71
CA GLN A 12 -5.00 9.41 4.65
C GLN A 12 -5.06 9.97 3.23
N ASN A 13 -4.36 9.34 2.26
CA ASN A 13 -4.30 9.79 0.88
C ASN A 13 -4.06 11.31 0.76
N ASN A 14 -3.10 11.82 1.53
CA ASN A 14 -2.88 13.25 1.74
C ASN A 14 -1.73 13.80 0.88
N GLU A 15 -1.45 15.09 1.05
CA GLU A 15 -0.37 15.78 0.32
C GLU A 15 1.01 15.13 0.53
N THR A 16 1.29 14.61 1.74
CA THR A 16 2.55 13.91 2.03
C THR A 16 2.70 12.65 1.18
N LEU A 17 1.65 11.83 1.07
CA LEU A 17 1.62 10.67 0.18
C LEU A 17 1.91 11.12 -1.26
N HIS A 18 1.18 12.12 -1.75
CA HIS A 18 1.32 12.62 -3.12
C HIS A 18 2.69 13.27 -3.40
N LYS A 19 3.37 13.82 -2.40
CA LYS A 19 4.74 14.32 -2.53
C LYS A 19 5.76 13.20 -2.69
N LEU A 20 5.53 12.05 -2.07
CA LEU A 20 6.45 10.90 -2.09
C LEU A 20 6.24 9.97 -3.28
N MET A 21 4.98 9.78 -3.71
CA MET A 21 4.63 8.73 -4.65
C MET A 21 3.47 9.12 -5.58
N ILE A 22 3.36 8.39 -6.68
CA ILE A 22 2.29 8.51 -7.68
C ILE A 22 1.52 7.19 -7.64
N GLU A 23 0.21 7.21 -7.42
CA GLU A 23 -0.62 6.01 -7.62
C GLU A 23 -0.77 5.77 -9.12
N ILE A 24 -0.38 4.58 -9.58
CA ILE A 24 -0.34 4.25 -11.01
C ILE A 24 -1.38 3.20 -11.42
N ALA A 25 -1.88 2.41 -10.46
CA ALA A 25 -2.93 1.42 -10.72
C ALA A 25 -3.64 1.00 -9.42
N GLN A 26 -4.88 0.55 -9.57
CA GLN A 26 -5.60 -0.23 -8.57
C GLN A 26 -5.71 -1.67 -9.09
N LEU A 27 -5.46 -2.64 -8.21
CA LEU A 27 -5.53 -4.07 -8.49
C LEU A 27 -6.77 -4.67 -7.80
N SER A 28 -6.79 -5.98 -7.58
CA SER A 28 -7.96 -6.66 -7.02
C SER A 28 -8.21 -6.27 -5.56
N VAL A 29 -7.15 -6.28 -4.75
CA VAL A 29 -7.18 -5.95 -3.33
C VAL A 29 -6.09 -4.96 -2.92
N SER A 30 -5.40 -4.36 -3.90
CA SER A 30 -4.24 -3.51 -3.65
C SER A 30 -4.21 -2.23 -4.50
N ARG A 31 -3.38 -1.28 -4.09
CA ARG A 31 -3.03 -0.06 -4.84
C ARG A 31 -1.54 -0.08 -5.14
N VAL A 32 -1.17 0.29 -6.36
CA VAL A 32 0.24 0.34 -6.80
C VAL A 32 0.70 1.79 -6.84
N PHE A 33 1.81 2.04 -6.17
CA PHE A 33 2.46 3.34 -6.11
C PHE A 33 3.85 3.28 -6.72
N PHE A 34 4.18 4.27 -7.55
CA PHE A 34 5.52 4.53 -8.03
C PHE A 34 6.20 5.57 -7.12
N PHE A 35 7.37 5.25 -6.57
CA PHE A 35 8.12 6.21 -5.75
C PHE A 35 8.71 7.32 -6.63
N LYS A 36 8.53 8.58 -6.24
CA LYS A 36 9.18 9.70 -6.96
C LYS A 36 10.69 9.74 -6.71
N GLU A 37 11.11 9.35 -5.51
CA GLU A 37 12.54 9.15 -5.21
C GLU A 37 13.02 7.88 -5.92
N GLN A 38 13.97 8.04 -6.85
CA GLN A 38 14.43 6.98 -7.74
C GLN A 38 15.89 6.59 -7.48
N THR A 39 16.31 6.60 -6.20
CA THR A 39 17.58 5.98 -5.77
C THR A 39 17.66 4.52 -6.25
N TYR A 40 16.53 3.82 -6.22
CA TYR A 40 16.32 2.55 -6.90
C TYR A 40 15.36 2.75 -8.07
N ARG A 41 15.88 2.74 -9.28
CA ARG A 41 15.08 3.00 -10.49
C ARG A 41 14.00 1.94 -10.66
N GLY A 42 12.76 2.37 -10.91
CA GLY A 42 11.62 1.48 -11.05
C GLY A 42 10.99 1.05 -9.72
N ARG A 43 11.40 1.62 -8.57
CA ARG A 43 10.85 1.24 -7.27
C ARG A 43 9.35 1.54 -7.21
N CYS A 44 8.57 0.48 -7.06
CA CYS A 44 7.15 0.51 -6.81
C CYS A 44 6.83 -0.08 -5.44
N LEU A 45 5.62 0.18 -4.95
CA LEU A 45 5.04 -0.43 -3.76
C LEU A 45 3.61 -0.84 -4.05
N VAL A 46 3.24 -2.01 -3.55
CA VAL A 46 1.89 -2.55 -3.58
C VAL A 46 1.35 -2.48 -2.16
N ALA A 47 0.32 -1.66 -1.93
CA ALA A 47 -0.32 -1.49 -0.63
C ALA A 47 -1.69 -2.19 -0.63
N TYR A 48 -1.97 -3.00 0.38
CA TYR A 48 -3.31 -3.54 0.58
C TYR A 48 -4.32 -2.40 0.72
N LYS A 49 -5.48 -2.53 0.08
CA LYS A 49 -6.46 -1.44 -0.02
C LYS A 49 -7.13 -1.08 1.31
N ASP A 50 -7.22 -2.05 2.21
CA ASP A 50 -7.77 -1.87 3.56
C ASP A 50 -6.65 -1.72 4.60
N HIS A 51 -6.99 -1.16 5.76
CA HIS A 51 -6.02 -0.98 6.85
C HIS A 51 -5.79 -2.28 7.63
N VAL A 52 -4.59 -2.81 7.53
CA VAL A 52 -4.06 -3.91 8.35
C VAL A 52 -2.63 -3.56 8.76
N ASN A 53 -2.21 -3.98 9.96
CA ASN A 53 -0.87 -3.65 10.43
C ASN A 53 0.18 -4.56 9.81
N ASP A 54 -0.13 -5.86 9.74
CA ASP A 54 0.82 -6.88 9.33
C ASP A 54 0.11 -8.01 8.57
N LEU A 55 0.86 -8.68 7.70
CA LEU A 55 0.37 -9.74 6.83
C LEU A 55 -0.31 -10.90 7.58
N PHE A 56 0.14 -11.20 8.81
CA PHE A 56 -0.43 -12.28 9.63
C PHE A 56 -1.81 -11.95 10.22
N GLU A 57 -2.24 -10.68 10.16
CA GLU A 57 -3.59 -10.28 10.59
C GLU A 57 -4.65 -10.57 9.51
N LEU A 58 -4.25 -10.91 8.28
CA LEU A 58 -5.15 -11.28 7.19
C LEU A 58 -5.61 -12.73 7.31
N SER A 59 -6.83 -13.01 6.85
CA SER A 59 -7.26 -14.39 6.61
C SER A 59 -6.43 -15.04 5.49
N ASP A 60 -6.46 -16.36 5.39
CA ASP A 60 -5.76 -17.07 4.32
C ASP A 60 -6.24 -16.62 2.93
N GLU A 61 -7.54 -16.38 2.77
CA GLU A 61 -8.13 -15.88 1.52
C GLU A 61 -7.63 -14.48 1.17
N GLN A 62 -7.64 -13.56 2.14
CA GLN A 62 -7.18 -12.18 1.95
C GLN A 62 -5.69 -12.13 1.63
N ARG A 63 -4.89 -12.91 2.36
CA ARG A 63 -3.44 -13.02 2.13
C ARG A 63 -3.15 -13.57 0.73
N ASN A 64 -3.87 -14.61 0.31
CA ASN A 64 -3.70 -15.20 -1.02
C ASN A 64 -4.10 -14.22 -2.13
N ALA A 65 -5.19 -13.47 -1.95
CA ALA A 65 -5.59 -12.42 -2.89
C ALA A 65 -4.54 -11.29 -2.97
N PHE A 66 -4.00 -10.87 -1.81
CA PHE A 66 -2.93 -9.86 -1.78
C PHE A 66 -1.66 -10.35 -2.49
N MET A 67 -1.25 -11.59 -2.25
CA MET A 67 -0.09 -12.19 -2.91
C MET A 67 -0.31 -12.46 -4.40
N ALA A 68 -1.55 -12.51 -4.89
CA ALA A 68 -1.84 -12.56 -6.31
C ALA A 68 -1.67 -11.20 -7.01
N ASP A 69 -1.72 -10.10 -6.25
CA ASP A 69 -1.46 -8.73 -6.75
C ASP A 69 0.05 -8.36 -6.74
N VAL A 70 0.91 -9.11 -6.02
CA VAL A 70 2.35 -8.86 -5.82
C VAL A 70 3.22 -9.65 -6.80
#